data_AF-G0EEG3-F1
#
_entry.id   AF-G0EEG3-F1
#
_cell.length_a   1.000
_cell.length_b   1.000
_cell.length_c   1.000
_cell.angle_alpha   90.00
_cell.angle_beta   90.00
_cell.angle_gamma   90.00
#
_symmetry.space_group_name_H-M   'P 1'
#
loop_
_entity.id
_entity.type
_entity.pdbx_description
1 polymer ?
#
loop_
_entity_poly.entity_id
_entity_poly.type
_entity_poly.pdbx_seq_one_letter_code
_entity_poly.pdbx_strand_id
1 'polypeptide(L)'
;MAEKRDPVEAFLAALRIYLKERGHMLFSFSGAGSQTIVRLALRGLWRRHDTSTGYIKFMDAVREIRRNPEALERLREYGILQFEVFEGEPYAIVDLRRLRRLYEEALKEED
;
A
#
# COMPACT_ATOMS: atom_id res chain seq x y z
N MET A 1 -24.05 -3.92 14.09
CA MET A 1 -24.07 -3.40 12.70
C MET A 1 -22.64 -3.42 12.22
N ALA A 2 -22.30 -4.21 11.20
CA ALA A 2 -20.92 -4.24 10.69
C ALA A 2 -20.71 -2.97 9.87
N GLU A 3 -19.93 -2.03 10.40
CA GLU A 3 -19.44 -0.88 9.63
C GLU A 3 -18.84 -1.36 8.32
N LYS A 4 -19.17 -0.66 7.22
CA LYS A 4 -18.69 -0.97 5.87
C LYS A 4 -17.17 -1.01 5.89
N ARG A 5 -16.60 -2.21 5.76
CA ARG A 5 -15.16 -2.44 5.68
C ARG A 5 -14.73 -2.15 4.25
N ASP A 6 -13.96 -1.08 4.05
CA ASP A 6 -13.34 -0.82 2.75
C ASP A 6 -11.91 -1.37 2.77
N PRO A 7 -11.61 -2.45 2.03
CA PRO A 7 -10.26 -3.02 2.03
C PRO A 7 -9.23 -2.09 1.41
N VAL A 8 -9.65 -1.16 0.54
CA VAL A 8 -8.77 -0.14 -0.05
C VAL A 8 -8.31 0.82 1.03
N GLU A 9 -9.22 1.34 1.84
CA GLU A 9 -8.88 2.25 2.95
C GLU A 9 -7.99 1.54 3.99
N ALA A 10 -8.29 0.28 4.31
CA ALA A 10 -7.46 -0.52 5.21
C ALA A 10 -6.02 -0.68 4.67
N PHE A 11 -5.88 -0.91 3.37
CA PHE A 11 -4.58 -1.00 2.72
C PHE A 11 -3.83 0.33 2.72
N LEU A 12 -4.51 1.41 2.33
CA LEU A 12 -3.94 2.76 2.25
C LEU A 12 -3.54 3.29 3.62
N ALA A 13 -4.30 3.01 4.68
CA ALA A 13 -3.94 3.38 6.05
C ALA A 13 -2.58 2.79 6.46
N ALA A 14 -2.40 1.48 6.27
CA ALA A 14 -1.11 0.83 6.57
C ALA A 14 0.03 1.34 5.66
N LEU A 15 -0.28 1.63 4.39
CA LEU A 15 0.68 2.16 3.43
C LEU A 15 1.13 3.58 3.78
N ARG A 16 0.22 4.47 4.20
CA ARG A 16 0.57 5.82 4.65
C ARG A 16 1.56 5.76 5.81
N ILE A 17 1.27 4.95 6.84
CA ILE A 17 2.19 4.75 7.98
C ILE A 17 3.54 4.21 7.50
N TYR A 18 3.55 3.22 6.59
CA TYR A 18 4.80 2.69 6.03
C TYR A 18 5.60 3.77 5.30
N LEU A 19 4.94 4.59 4.48
CA LEU A 19 5.57 5.65 3.70
C LEU A 19 6.10 6.77 4.59
N LYS A 20 5.42 7.13 5.69
CA LYS A 20 5.96 8.09 6.66
C LYS A 20 7.30 7.62 7.22
N GLU A 21 7.37 6.35 7.64
CA GLU A 21 8.58 5.83 8.28
C GLU A 21 9.72 5.51 7.29
N ARG A 22 9.39 5.07 6.07
CA ARG A 22 10.37 4.49 5.13
C ARG A 22 10.33 5.07 3.71
N GLY A 23 9.41 5.99 3.44
CA GLY A 23 9.21 6.59 2.12
C GLY A 23 10.46 7.32 1.63
N HIS A 24 11.14 8.07 2.49
CA HIS A 24 12.38 8.76 2.13
C HIS A 24 13.42 7.78 1.55
N MET A 25 13.69 6.64 2.21
CA MET A 25 14.59 5.61 1.69
C MET A 25 14.09 5.04 0.36
N LEU A 26 12.81 4.68 0.28
CA LEU A 26 12.20 4.12 -0.93
C LEU A 26 12.40 5.03 -2.14
N PHE A 27 12.18 6.34 -1.96
CA PHE A 27 12.30 7.32 -3.04
C PHE A 27 13.76 7.72 -3.34
N SER A 28 14.65 7.75 -2.34
CA SER A 28 16.08 8.02 -2.55
C SER A 28 16.73 7.01 -3.48
N PHE A 29 16.39 5.72 -3.39
CA PHE A 29 16.92 4.70 -4.30
C PHE A 29 16.36 4.82 -5.72
N SER A 30 15.11 5.24 -5.87
CA SER A 30 14.47 5.40 -7.19
C SER A 30 15.07 6.55 -8.02
N GLY A 31 15.52 7.62 -7.36
CA GLY A 31 16.17 8.76 -8.03
C GLY A 31 17.52 8.41 -8.65
N ALA A 32 18.21 7.39 -8.13
CA ALA A 32 19.50 6.93 -8.64
C ALA A 32 19.38 5.90 -9.77
N GLY A 33 18.29 5.13 -9.83
CA GLY A 33 18.20 3.93 -10.68
C GLY A 33 17.33 4.03 -11.93
N SER A 34 16.65 5.15 -12.21
CA SER A 34 15.58 5.25 -13.23
C SER A 34 14.43 4.24 -13.09
N GLN A 35 14.46 3.39 -12.05
CA GLN A 35 13.47 2.35 -11.82
C GLN A 35 12.23 2.96 -11.19
N THR A 36 11.16 3.02 -11.98
CA THR A 36 9.87 3.59 -11.57
C THR A 36 8.92 2.56 -10.99
N ILE A 37 9.18 1.27 -11.23
CA ILE A 37 8.35 0.15 -10.77
C ILE A 37 9.15 -0.74 -9.83
N VAL A 38 8.64 -0.95 -8.62
CA VAL A 38 9.30 -1.75 -7.58
C VAL A 38 8.35 -2.75 -6.93
N ARG A 39 8.93 -3.78 -6.30
CA ARG A 39 8.20 -4.72 -5.44
C ARG A 39 8.24 -4.23 -3.99
N LEU A 40 7.07 -4.00 -3.41
CA LEU A 40 6.90 -3.65 -2.01
C LEU A 40 6.41 -4.87 -1.23
N ALA A 41 7.24 -5.37 -0.30
CA ALA A 41 6.88 -6.54 0.51
C ALA A 41 5.69 -6.22 1.43
N LEU A 42 4.62 -7.01 1.36
CA LEU A 42 3.42 -6.78 2.18
C LEU A 42 3.68 -7.02 3.67
N ARG A 43 4.67 -7.84 4.02
CA ARG A 43 5.08 -8.06 5.42
C ARG A 43 5.40 -6.74 6.15
N GLY A 44 5.96 -5.76 5.44
CA GLY A 44 6.22 -4.43 6.00
C GLY A 44 4.93 -3.69 6.36
N LEU A 45 3.90 -3.81 5.52
CA LEU A 45 2.59 -3.19 5.71
C LEU A 45 1.82 -3.87 6.85
N TRP A 46 1.94 -5.20 7.00
CA TRP A 46 1.21 -5.96 8.02
C TRP A 46 1.44 -5.47 9.44
N ARG A 47 2.69 -5.06 9.73
CA ARG A 47 3.06 -4.56 11.07
C ARG A 47 2.44 -3.20 11.41
N ARG A 48 1.92 -2.50 10.40
CA ARG A 48 1.36 -1.14 10.48
C ARG A 48 -0.14 -1.13 10.22
N HIS A 49 -0.74 -2.31 10.16
CA HIS A 49 -2.17 -2.46 9.96
C HIS A 49 -2.93 -2.05 11.22
N ASP A 50 -3.92 -1.18 11.04
CA ASP A 50 -4.85 -0.82 12.09
C ASP A 50 -6.12 -1.68 12.00
N THR A 51 -6.43 -2.39 13.08
CA THR A 51 -7.63 -3.21 13.19
C THR A 51 -8.93 -2.39 13.23
N SER A 52 -8.85 -1.07 13.51
CA SER A 52 -9.99 -0.15 13.47
C SER A 52 -10.61 -0.05 12.07
N THR A 53 -9.86 -0.39 11.03
CA THR A 53 -10.32 -0.43 9.62
C THR A 53 -11.32 -1.57 9.35
N GLY A 54 -11.67 -2.35 10.38
CA GLY A 54 -12.61 -3.45 10.33
C GLY A 54 -11.99 -4.79 9.91
N TYR A 55 -10.72 -4.80 9.50
CA TYR A 55 -9.99 -6.03 9.21
C TYR A 55 -9.16 -6.45 10.42
N ILE A 56 -9.39 -7.67 10.93
CA ILE A 56 -8.55 -8.23 12.00
C ILE A 56 -7.14 -8.52 11.47
N LYS A 57 -7.04 -8.98 10.21
CA LYS A 57 -5.76 -9.26 9.54
C LYS A 57 -5.66 -8.43 8.27
N PHE A 58 -4.55 -7.73 8.08
CA PHE A 58 -4.26 -7.00 6.84
C PHE A 58 -4.42 -7.87 5.59
N MET A 59 -3.98 -9.13 5.67
CA MET A 59 -4.06 -10.03 4.53
C MET A 59 -5.48 -10.41 4.13
N ASP A 60 -6.47 -10.23 4.99
CA ASP A 60 -7.86 -10.41 4.61
C ASP A 60 -8.32 -9.24 3.73
N ALA A 61 -7.91 -8.00 4.03
CA ALA A 61 -8.14 -6.84 3.15
C ALA A 61 -7.47 -7.05 1.78
N VAL A 62 -6.20 -7.50 1.76
CA VAL A 62 -5.49 -7.79 0.51
C VAL A 62 -6.18 -8.88 -0.31
N ARG A 63 -6.69 -9.94 0.35
CA ARG A 63 -7.44 -11.01 -0.34
C ARG A 63 -8.73 -10.49 -0.94
N GLU A 64 -9.44 -9.62 -0.25
CA GLU A 64 -10.66 -8.99 -0.76
C GLU A 64 -10.38 -8.09 -1.95
N ILE A 65 -9.34 -7.25 -1.88
CA ILE A 65 -8.88 -6.45 -3.03
C ILE A 65 -8.57 -7.35 -4.23
N ARG A 66 -7.82 -8.44 -4.04
CA ARG A 66 -7.47 -9.35 -5.14
C ARG A 66 -8.67 -10.04 -5.78
N ARG A 67 -9.78 -10.15 -5.06
CA ARG A 67 -11.05 -10.73 -5.55
C ARG A 67 -11.99 -9.67 -6.13
N ASN A 68 -11.69 -8.38 -5.94
CA ASN A 68 -12.50 -7.27 -6.39
C ASN A 68 -11.70 -6.37 -7.36
N PRO A 69 -11.88 -6.54 -8.68
CA PRO A 69 -11.19 -5.72 -9.68
C PRO A 69 -11.39 -4.21 -9.49
N GLU A 70 -12.55 -3.77 -9.01
CA GLU A 70 -12.84 -2.35 -8.76
C GLU A 70 -11.99 -1.80 -7.61
N ALA A 71 -11.79 -2.59 -6.55
CA ALA A 71 -10.90 -2.22 -5.44
C ALA A 71 -9.44 -2.12 -5.89
N LEU A 72 -9.01 -3.02 -6.79
CA LEU A 72 -7.67 -2.93 -7.38
C LEU A 72 -7.53 -1.69 -8.28
N GLU A 73 -8.56 -1.34 -9.06
CA GLU A 73 -8.53 -0.15 -9.91
C GLU A 73 -8.39 1.12 -9.09
N ARG A 74 -9.13 1.24 -7.98
CA ARG A 74 -8.94 2.35 -7.02
C ARG A 74 -7.50 2.42 -6.50
N LEU A 75 -6.88 1.28 -6.19
CA LEU A 75 -5.49 1.23 -5.74
C LEU A 75 -4.47 1.62 -6.82
N ARG A 76 -4.79 1.44 -8.10
CA ARG A 76 -3.93 1.86 -9.23
C ARG A 76 -3.82 3.37 -9.35
N GLU A 77 -4.81 4.12 -8.87
CA GLU A 77 -4.76 5.58 -8.78
C GLU A 77 -3.63 6.04 -7.85
N TYR A 78 -3.35 5.27 -6.80
CA TYR A 78 -2.26 5.49 -5.83
C TYR A 78 -0.93 4.83 -6.23
N GLY A 79 -0.87 4.20 -7.40
CA GLY A 79 0.33 3.55 -7.91
C GLY A 79 0.48 2.08 -7.55
N ILE A 80 -0.50 1.44 -6.92
CA ILE A 80 -0.46 -0.01 -6.65
C ILE A 80 -1.04 -0.76 -7.85
N LEU A 81 -0.17 -1.37 -8.66
CA LEU A 81 -0.53 -1.90 -9.97
C LEU A 81 -1.17 -3.30 -9.89
N GLN A 82 -0.57 -4.18 -9.08
CA GLN A 82 -1.01 -5.56 -8.86
C GLN A 82 -0.37 -6.17 -7.62
N PHE A 83 -0.84 -7.37 -7.26
CA PHE A 83 -0.26 -8.18 -6.19
C PHE A 83 0.33 -9.46 -6.75
N GLU A 84 1.55 -9.78 -6.33
CA GLU A 84 2.28 -10.98 -6.74
C GLU A 84 2.73 -11.78 -5.54
N VAL A 85 3.05 -13.05 -5.76
CA VAL A 85 3.77 -13.89 -4.80
C VAL A 85 5.09 -14.26 -5.46
N PHE A 86 6.19 -13.95 -4.79
CA PHE A 86 7.55 -14.26 -5.25
C PHE A 86 8.29 -14.95 -4.10
N GLU A 87 8.85 -16.14 -4.37
CA GLU A 87 9.52 -16.98 -3.35
C GLU A 87 8.67 -17.23 -2.09
N GLY A 88 7.35 -17.37 -2.27
CA GLY A 88 6.41 -17.59 -1.17
C GLY A 88 6.06 -16.34 -0.36
N GLU A 89 6.64 -15.19 -0.67
CA GLU A 89 6.31 -13.91 -0.02
C GLU A 89 5.39 -13.06 -0.89
N PRO A 90 4.36 -12.41 -0.31
CA PRO A 90 3.45 -11.56 -1.06
C PRO A 90 3.99 -10.13 -1.19
N TYR A 91 3.87 -9.58 -2.40
CA TYR A 91 4.32 -8.25 -2.78
C TYR A 91 3.20 -7.46 -3.45
N ALA A 92 3.24 -6.14 -3.27
CA ALA A 92 2.57 -5.19 -4.16
C ALA A 92 3.57 -4.72 -5.22
N ILE A 93 3.15 -4.65 -6.48
CA ILE A 93 3.90 -4.01 -7.55
C ILE A 93 3.49 -2.56 -7.60
N VAL A 94 4.46 -1.65 -7.47
CA VAL A 94 4.19 -0.24 -7.20
C VAL A 94 4.89 0.66 -8.20
N ASP A 95 4.13 1.59 -8.80
CA ASP A 95 4.65 2.75 -9.54
C ASP A 95 4.98 3.88 -8.56
N LEU A 96 6.28 4.13 -8.40
CA LEU A 96 6.82 5.13 -7.49
C LEU A 96 6.44 6.57 -7.88
N ARG A 97 6.16 6.86 -9.16
CA ARG A 97 5.75 8.21 -9.57
C ARG A 97 4.39 8.57 -8.98
N ARG A 98 3.44 7.63 -9.04
CA ARG A 98 2.11 7.78 -8.47
C ARG A 98 2.13 7.68 -6.94
N LEU A 99 2.92 6.75 -6.41
CA LEU A 99 3.06 6.56 -4.97
C LEU A 99 3.62 7.80 -4.26
N ARG A 100 4.50 8.56 -4.93
CA ARG A 100 5.09 9.79 -4.37
C ARG A 100 4.03 10.79 -3.93
N ARG A 101 2.93 10.93 -4.68
CA ARG A 101 1.82 11.80 -4.30
C ARG A 101 1.22 11.40 -2.95
N LEU A 102 0.96 10.10 -2.76
CA LEU A 102 0.43 9.58 -1.50
C LEU A 102 1.40 9.82 -0.33
N TYR A 103 2.72 9.72 -0.57
CA TYR A 103 3.72 10.03 0.45
C TYR A 103 3.72 11.51 0.83
N GLU A 104 3.68 12.40 -0.15
CA GLU A 104 3.63 13.85 0.08
C GLU A 104 2.35 14.28 0.81
N GLU A 105 1.21 13.65 0.49
CA GLU A 105 -0.06 13.85 1.20
C GLU A 105 0.05 13.37 2.66
N ALA A 106 0.58 12.16 2.88
CA ALA A 106 0.73 11.58 4.21
C ALA A 106 1.60 12.45 5.14
N LEU A 107 2.64 13.11 4.61
CA LEU A 107 3.49 14.01 5.40
C LEU A 107 2.79 15.31 5.83
N LYS A 108 1.77 15.78 5.08
CA LYS A 108 1.04 17.02 5.36
C LYS A 108 -0.06 16.86 6.40
N GLU A 109 -0.52 15.64 6.66
CA GLU A 109 -1.55 15.35 7.68
C GLU A 109 -1.05 15.56 9.13
N GLU A 110 0.19 16.04 9.33
CA GLU A 110 0.81 16.31 10.64
C GLU A 110 1.06 17.81 10.93
N ASP A 111 0.62 18.73 10.06
CA ASP A 111 0.64 20.20 10.29
C ASP A 111 -0.73 20.75 10.72
#